data_AF-A0A7J0CJ12-F1
#
_entry.id   AF-A0A7J0CJ12-F1
#
_cell.length_a   1.000
_cell.length_b   1.000
_cell.length_c   1.000
_cell.angle_alpha   90.00
_cell.angle_beta   90.00
_cell.angle_gamma   90.00
#
_symmetry.space_group_name_H-M   'P 1'
#
loop_
_entity.id
_entity.type
_entity.pdbx_description
1 polymer ?
#
loop_
_entity_poly.entity_id
_entity_poly.type
_entity_poly.pdbx_seq_one_letter_code
_entity_poly.pdbx_strand_id
1 'polypeptide(L)'
;MGPLAFDDPMEVVRWTPPAGGRAGVCLLEKRGSVVLGRASIDVLPTHSGSHVVWVEELRVRLVPRWGDPLLASAGRRLFGGVLDSLLASPGGRGNG
;
A
#
# COMPACT_ATOMS: atom_id res chain seq x y z
N MET A 1 0.02 -18.62 -6.92
CA MET A 1 1.35 -18.36 -6.33
C MET A 1 2.41 -18.80 -7.33
N GLY A 2 3.03 -17.84 -8.03
CA GLY A 2 4.08 -18.12 -9.02
C GLY A 2 5.48 -18.05 -8.41
N PRO A 3 6.55 -18.38 -9.16
CA PRO A 3 7.94 -18.50 -8.66
C PRO A 3 8.59 -17.21 -8.16
N LEU A 4 7.84 -16.10 -8.10
CA LEU A 4 8.24 -14.79 -7.61
C LEU A 4 7.48 -14.36 -6.34
N ALA A 5 6.67 -15.24 -5.73
CA ALA A 5 6.04 -14.97 -4.45
C ALA A 5 7.09 -15.08 -3.33
N PHE A 6 7.49 -13.95 -2.78
CA PHE A 6 8.29 -13.87 -1.56
C PHE A 6 7.39 -13.42 -0.42
N ASP A 7 7.69 -13.90 0.79
CA ASP A 7 7.03 -13.38 1.99
C ASP A 7 7.57 -11.98 2.30
N ASP A 8 6.67 -11.00 2.32
CA ASP A 8 6.92 -9.62 2.74
C ASP A 8 6.13 -9.33 4.03
N PRO A 9 6.60 -9.84 5.19
CA PRO A 9 5.96 -9.54 6.46
C PRO A 9 6.03 -8.03 6.73
N MET A 10 4.86 -7.44 6.93
CA MET A 10 4.69 -6.01 7.21
C MET A 10 4.18 -5.78 8.63
N GLU A 11 4.73 -4.76 9.30
CA GLU A 11 4.26 -4.29 10.60
C GLU A 11 3.65 -2.91 10.48
N VAL A 12 2.46 -2.72 11.08
CA VAL A 12 1.85 -1.41 11.26
C VAL A 12 2.56 -0.68 12.40
N VAL A 13 3.39 0.29 12.06
CA VAL A 13 4.16 1.09 13.04
C VAL A 13 3.45 2.38 13.43
N ARG A 14 2.50 2.84 12.61
CA ARG A 14 1.59 3.93 12.97
C ARG A 14 0.20 3.64 12.43
N TRP A 15 -0.79 3.81 13.29
CA TRP A 15 -2.20 3.73 12.92
C TRP A 15 -2.94 4.95 13.44
N THR A 16 -3.57 5.69 12.55
CA THR A 16 -4.47 6.79 12.89
C THR A 16 -5.66 6.70 11.95
N PRO A 17 -6.82 6.18 12.40
CA PRO A 17 -7.96 6.01 11.52
C PRO A 17 -8.55 7.37 11.10
N PRO A 18 -9.08 7.49 9.87
CA PRO A 18 -9.81 8.69 9.46
C PRO A 18 -11.09 8.84 10.27
N ALA A 19 -11.44 10.06 10.69
CA ALA A 19 -12.63 10.30 11.51
C ALA A 19 -13.16 11.73 11.35
N GLY A 20 -14.47 11.87 11.08
CA GLY A 20 -15.18 13.15 11.11
C GLY A 20 -14.58 14.22 10.20
N GLY A 21 -14.17 13.86 8.98
CA GLY A 21 -13.52 14.78 8.06
C GLY A 21 -12.06 15.09 8.41
N ARG A 22 -11.41 14.29 9.27
CA ARG A 22 -9.96 14.32 9.48
C ARG A 22 -9.28 13.22 8.68
N ALA A 23 -8.06 13.50 8.24
CA ALA A 23 -7.23 12.54 7.53
C ALA A 23 -6.86 11.34 8.40
N GLY A 24 -6.75 10.17 7.76
CA GLY A 24 -6.21 8.95 8.35
C GLY A 24 -4.81 8.65 7.81
N VAL A 25 -3.99 7.98 8.60
CA VAL A 25 -2.63 7.58 8.24
C VAL A 25 -2.36 6.16 8.74
N CYS A 26 -1.83 5.32 7.86
CA CYS A 26 -1.22 4.04 8.19
C CYS A 26 0.23 4.04 7.71
N LEU A 27 1.17 3.77 8.60
CA LEU A 27 2.59 3.57 8.25
C LEU A 27 2.96 2.11 8.49
N LEU A 28 3.57 1.52 7.48
CA LEU A 28 3.99 0.12 7.44
C LEU A 28 5.51 0.04 7.32
N GLU A 29 6.12 -0.88 8.06
CA GLU A 29 7.50 -1.31 7.86
C GLU A 29 7.54 -2.73 7.33
N LYS A 30 8.28 -2.93 6.25
CA LYS A 30 8.55 -4.26 5.67
C LYS A 30 9.75 -4.88 6.37
N ARG A 31 9.48 -5.96 7.10
CA ARG A 31 10.45 -6.70 7.92
C ARG A 31 10.91 -7.99 7.22
N GLY A 32 10.60 -8.15 5.94
CA GLY A 32 10.96 -9.31 5.15
C GLY A 32 12.46 -9.47 4.93
N SER A 33 12.89 -10.69 4.65
CA SER A 33 14.31 -11.01 4.38
C SER A 33 14.74 -10.64 2.96
N VAL A 34 13.79 -10.46 2.04
CA VAL A 34 14.00 -10.15 0.62
C VAL A 34 13.62 -8.70 0.32
N VAL A 35 12.52 -8.26 0.94
CA VAL A 35 11.93 -6.96 0.74
C VAL A 35 12.01 -6.16 2.02
N LEU A 36 12.64 -5.00 1.91
CA LEU A 36 12.84 -4.06 2.99
C LEU A 36 12.29 -2.71 2.57
N GLY A 37 11.86 -1.93 3.55
CA GLY A 37 11.45 -0.54 3.33
C GLY A 37 10.16 -0.20 4.06
N ARG A 38 9.46 0.80 3.54
CA ARG A 38 8.30 1.41 4.19
C ARG A 38 7.17 1.62 3.20
N ALA A 39 5.96 1.71 3.71
CA ALA A 39 4.83 2.19 2.95
C ALA A 39 3.97 3.11 3.81
N SER A 40 3.45 4.18 3.24
CA SER A 40 2.43 5.02 3.86
C SER A 40 1.14 4.98 3.04
N ILE A 41 0.03 5.00 3.77
CA ILE A 41 -1.31 5.14 3.21
C ILE A 41 -1.95 6.32 3.92
N ASP A 42 -2.16 7.39 3.18
CA ASP A 42 -2.76 8.62 3.66
C ASP A 42 -4.17 8.74 3.05
N VAL A 43 -5.19 8.80 3.92
CA VAL A 43 -6.59 8.93 3.50
C VAL A 43 -7.04 10.35 3.81
N LEU A 44 -7.13 11.17 2.77
CA LEU A 44 -7.49 12.57 2.87
C LEU A 44 -8.99 12.73 2.57
N PRO A 45 -9.75 13.45 3.41
CA PRO A 45 -11.16 13.73 3.14
C PRO A 45 -11.30 14.65 1.92
N THR A 46 -12.36 14.45 1.14
CA THR A 46 -12.78 15.37 0.08
C THR A 46 -14.27 15.71 0.25
N HIS A 47 -14.79 16.64 -0.55
CA HIS A 47 -16.20 17.03 -0.48
C HIS A 47 -17.19 15.89 -0.73
N SER A 48 -16.81 14.89 -1.54
CA SER A 48 -17.67 13.79 -1.96
C SER A 48 -17.10 12.40 -1.69
N GLY A 49 -16.03 12.29 -0.89
CA GLY A 49 -15.38 11.01 -0.63
C GLY A 49 -14.01 11.15 0.03
N SER A 50 -13.03 10.42 -0.48
CA SER A 50 -11.65 10.46 0.02
C SER A 50 -10.65 10.37 -1.12
N HIS A 51 -9.54 11.07 -0.97
CA HIS A 51 -8.36 10.95 -1.80
C HIS A 51 -7.34 10.10 -1.05
N VAL A 52 -6.96 8.96 -1.61
CA VAL A 52 -5.99 8.05 -1.01
C VAL A 52 -4.65 8.24 -1.69
N VAL A 53 -3.63 8.59 -0.91
CA VAL A 53 -2.24 8.65 -1.35
C VAL A 53 -1.53 7.42 -0.82
N TRP A 54 -0.94 6.64 -1.73
CA TRP A 54 -0.12 5.49 -1.41
C TRP A 54 1.32 5.79 -1.81
N VAL A 55 2.24 5.74 -0.85
CA VAL A 55 3.68 5.89 -1.09
C VAL A 55 4.38 4.63 -0.63
N GLU A 56 5.28 4.13 -1.48
CA GLU A 56 5.99 2.89 -1.21
C GLU A 56 7.47 3.03 -1.51
N GLU A 57 8.27 2.84 -0.47
CA GLU A 57 9.72 2.77 -0.56
C GLU A 57 10.13 1.31 -0.42
N LEU A 58 10.66 0.74 -1.48
CA LEU A 58 11.04 -0.67 -1.57
C LEU A 58 12.50 -0.81 -1.96
N ARG A 59 13.20 -1.71 -1.26
CA ARG A 59 14.48 -2.25 -1.71
C ARG A 59 14.37 -3.77 -1.77
N VAL A 60 14.61 -4.32 -2.96
CA VAL A 60 14.71 -5.77 -3.17
C VAL A 60 16.17 -6.16 -3.15
N ARG A 61 16.60 -6.96 -2.17
CA ARG A 61 18.04 -7.26 -1.94
C ARG A 61 18.76 -7.89 -3.15
N LEU A 62 18.02 -8.59 -4.01
CA LEU A 62 18.56 -9.31 -5.17
C LEU A 62 18.38 -8.57 -6.50
N VAL A 63 17.76 -7.39 -6.50
CA VAL A 63 17.59 -6.59 -7.72
C VAL A 63 18.59 -5.43 -7.72
N PRO A 64 19.48 -5.36 -8.72
CA PRO A 64 20.37 -4.21 -8.88
C PRO A 64 19.58 -2.91 -9.13
N ARG A 65 20.14 -1.77 -8.70
CA ARG A 65 19.49 -0.44 -8.75
C ARG A 65 19.04 0.00 -10.16
N TRP A 66 19.65 -0.53 -11.22
CA TRP A 66 19.22 -0.22 -12.59
C TRP A 66 17.88 -0.86 -12.96
N GLY A 67 17.41 -1.86 -12.20
CA GLY A 67 16.08 -2.44 -12.32
C GLY A 67 14.97 -1.65 -11.60
N ASP A 68 15.34 -0.64 -10.80
CA ASP A 68 14.40 0.15 -9.99
C ASP A 68 13.29 0.83 -10.82
N PRO A 69 13.56 1.39 -12.03
CA PRO A 69 12.51 1.99 -12.85
C PRO A 69 11.47 0.97 -13.34
N LEU A 70 11.91 -0.24 -13.69
CA LEU A 70 11.01 -1.32 -14.11
C LEU A 70 10.17 -1.80 -12.94
N LEU A 71 10.78 -2.00 -11.77
CA LEU A 71 10.11 -2.32 -10.52
C LEU A 71 9.07 -1.26 -10.14
N ALA A 72 9.41 0.03 -10.21
CA ALA A 72 8.47 1.12 -9.93
C ALA A 72 7.28 1.11 -10.89
N SER A 73 7.51 0.83 -12.18
CA SER A 73 6.44 0.75 -13.17
C SER A 73 5.52 -0.46 -12.95
N ALA A 74 6.09 -1.61 -12.57
CA ALA A 74 5.35 -2.83 -12.26
C ALA A 74 4.52 -2.66 -10.98
N GLY A 75 5.13 -2.10 -9.93
CA GLY A 75 4.46 -1.76 -8.68
C GLY A 75 3.24 -0.87 -8.92
N ARG A 76 3.42 0.27 -9.62
CA ARG A 76 2.30 1.18 -9.90
C ARG A 76 1.11 0.51 -10.59
N ARG A 77 1.36 -0.43 -11.52
CA ARG A 77 0.28 -1.17 -12.21
C ARG A 77 -0.42 -2.17 -11.29
N LEU A 78 0.33 -2.91 -10.48
CA LEU A 78 -0.23 -3.89 -9.56
C LEU A 78 -1.04 -3.22 -8.44
N PHE A 79 -0.46 -2.20 -7.79
CA PHE A 79 -1.14 -1.46 -6.71
C PHE A 79 -2.35 -0.67 -7.23
N GLY A 80 -2.27 -0.09 -8.43
CA GLY A 80 -3.42 0.53 -9.08
C GLY A 80 -4.58 -0.46 -9.24
N GLY A 81 -4.34 -1.64 -9.79
CA GLY A 81 -5.38 -2.65 -9.97
C GLY A 81 -5.97 -3.17 -8.65
N VAL A 82 -5.17 -3.30 -7.59
CA VAL A 82 -5.67 -3.67 -6.25
C VAL A 82 -6.53 -2.56 -5.66
N LEU A 83 -6.10 -1.30 -5.74
CA LEU A 83 -6.88 -0.15 -5.28
C LEU A 83 -8.20 -0.06 -6.04
N ASP A 84 -8.16 -0.19 -7.37
CA ASP A 84 -9.36 -0.20 -8.21
C ASP A 84 -10.33 -1.32 -7.78
N SER A 85 -9.81 -2.51 -7.46
CA SER A 85 -10.64 -3.62 -6.97
C SER A 85 -11.22 -3.39 -5.57
N LEU A 86 -10.45 -2.76 -4.67
CA LEU A 86 -10.91 -2.42 -3.31
C LEU A 86 -11.97 -1.32 -3.33
N LEU A 87 -11.82 -0.35 -4.24
CA LEU A 87 -12.77 0.75 -4.43
C LEU A 87 -14.01 0.31 -5.21
N ALA A 88 -13.87 -0.62 -6.16
CA ALA A 88 -14.98 -1.20 -6.90
C ALA A 88 -15.80 -2.21 -6.07
N SER A 89 -15.21 -2.73 -4.99
CA SER A 89 -15.94 -3.54 -4.01
C SER A 89 -16.68 -2.59 -3.05
N PRO A 90 -18.03 -2.54 -3.06
CA PRO A 90 -18.76 -1.86 -2.02
C PRO A 90 -18.40 -2.57 -0.71
N GLY A 91 -17.79 -1.83 0.22
CA GLY A 91 -17.49 -2.33 1.55
C GLY A 91 -18.69 -3.10 2.10
N GLY A 92 -18.44 -4.37 2.46
CA GLY A 92 -19.47 -5.27 2.94
C GLY A 92 -20.30 -4.61 4.04
N ARG A 93 -21.62 -4.65 3.85
CA ARG A 93 -22.70 -4.58 4.84
C ARG A 93 -22.30 -4.08 6.23
N GLY A 94 -22.85 -2.93 6.60
CA GLY A 94 -23.26 -2.77 8.00
C GLY A 94 -24.22 -3.90 8.38
N ASN A 95 -23.94 -4.57 9.49
CA ASN A 95 -24.93 -5.11 10.44
C ASN A 95 -24.21 -5.62 11.69
N GLY A 96 -24.58 -5.08 12.87
CA GLY A 96 -24.15 -5.55 14.19
C GLY A 96 -23.72 -4.42 15.10
#